data_AF-A0A7C3JRH7-F1
#
_entry.id   AF-A0A7C3JRH7-F1
#
_cell.length_a   1.000
_cell.length_b   1.000
_cell.length_c   1.000
_cell.angle_alpha   90.00
_cell.angle_beta   90.00
_cell.angle_gamma   90.00
#
_symmetry.space_group_name_H-M   'P 1'
#
loop_
_entity.id
_entity.type
_entity.pdbx_description
1 polymer ?
#
loop_
_entity_poly.entity_id
_entity_poly.type
_entity_poly.pdbx_seq_one_letter_code
_entity_poly.pdbx_strand_id
1 'polypeptide(L)'
;MPRMAKSRRSVEETFRAVYEKGVLRPLQPLRLEEQSHVLVTLYREPRWRKDFERLLRAMRTRTKTIPQEVIEAEVTQARAEVKAKHRAARRPA
;
A
#
# COMPACT_ATOMS: atom_id res chain seq x y z
N MET A 1 32.36 -2.05 22.17
CA MET A 1 30.91 -1.79 22.07
C MET A 1 30.45 -2.07 20.64
N PRO A 2 29.69 -3.14 20.34
CA PRO A 2 29.15 -3.32 18.99
C PRO A 2 27.88 -2.48 18.82
N ARG A 3 27.85 -1.65 17.78
CA ARG A 3 26.68 -0.88 17.33
C ARG A 3 25.59 -1.85 16.87
N MET A 4 24.39 -1.73 17.44
CA MET A 4 23.21 -2.45 16.97
C MET A 4 22.88 -2.04 15.54
N ALA A 5 22.87 -3.01 14.63
CA ALA A 5 22.41 -2.83 13.27
C ALA A 5 20.91 -2.52 13.29
N LYS A 6 20.54 -1.34 12.78
CA LYS A 6 19.15 -0.94 12.59
C LYS A 6 18.44 -1.97 11.70
N SER A 7 17.32 -2.49 12.20
CA SER A 7 16.42 -3.36 11.44
C SER A 7 16.09 -2.71 10.08
N ARG A 8 16.60 -3.30 9.00
CA ARG A 8 16.20 -2.95 7.63
C ARG A 8 14.77 -3.44 7.49
N ARG A 9 13.80 -2.53 7.59
CA ARG A 9 12.43 -2.81 7.12
C ARG A 9 12.55 -3.35 5.70
N SER A 10 12.18 -4.61 5.51
CA SER A 10 12.04 -5.21 4.19
C SER A 10 10.94 -4.44 3.46
N VAL A 11 11.34 -3.48 2.63
CA VAL A 11 10.42 -2.81 1.71
C VAL A 11 10.17 -3.83 0.59
N GLU A 12 9.01 -4.48 0.63
CA GLU A 12 8.55 -5.29 -0.49
C GLU A 12 8.37 -4.36 -1.71
N GLU A 13 9.15 -4.60 -2.76
CA GLU A 13 9.07 -3.85 -4.01
C GLU A 13 8.44 -4.73 -5.08
N THR A 14 7.36 -4.23 -5.71
CA THR A 14 6.70 -4.91 -6.83
C THR A 14 7.13 -4.27 -8.13
N PHE A 15 7.66 -5.07 -9.05
CA PHE A 15 8.06 -4.64 -10.40
C PHE A 15 7.40 -5.51 -11.46
N ARG A 16 7.27 -4.98 -12.67
CA ARG A 16 6.84 -5.74 -13.84
C ARG A 16 8.04 -6.31 -14.57
N ALA A 17 7.89 -7.51 -15.11
CA ALA A 17 8.94 -8.19 -15.84
C ALA A 17 8.37 -9.03 -16.99
N VAL A 18 9.19 -9.27 -18.01
CA VAL A 18 8.91 -10.20 -19.10
C VAL A 18 9.81 -11.42 -18.92
N TYR A 19 9.23 -12.60 -19.09
CA TYR A 19 9.99 -13.84 -19.11
C TYR A 19 10.34 -14.19 -20.56
N GLU A 20 11.62 -14.08 -20.90
CA GLU A 20 12.12 -14.35 -22.25
C GLU A 20 13.36 -15.23 -22.19
N LYS A 21 13.38 -16.30 -22.99
CA LYS A 21 14.54 -17.20 -23.14
C LYS A 21 15.10 -17.71 -21.81
N GLY A 22 14.24 -18.02 -20.85
CA GLY A 22 14.66 -18.51 -19.53
C GLY A 22 15.00 -17.44 -18.50
N VAL A 23 14.98 -16.15 -18.87
CA VAL A 23 15.40 -15.04 -18.00
C VAL A 23 14.21 -14.13 -17.69
N LEU A 24 14.03 -13.81 -16.40
CA LEU A 24 13.05 -12.81 -15.95
C LEU A 24 13.68 -11.41 -16.07
N ARG A 25 13.22 -10.63 -17.05
CA ARG A 25 13.75 -9.30 -17.36
C ARG A 25 12.82 -8.23 -16.81
N PRO A 26 13.24 -7.42 -15.83
CA PRO A 26 12.41 -6.34 -15.32
C PRO A 26 12.22 -5.26 -16.40
N LEU A 27 11.01 -4.69 -16.46
CA LEU A 27 10.69 -3.58 -17.37
C LEU A 27 11.30 -2.24 -16.92
N GLN A 28 11.78 -2.19 -15.67
CA GLN A 28 12.36 -1.02 -15.02
C GLN A 28 13.64 -1.46 -14.30
N PRO A 29 14.69 -0.62 -14.25
CA PRO A 29 15.90 -0.94 -13.50
C PRO A 29 15.61 -1.16 -12.01
N LEU A 30 16.09 -2.27 -11.45
CA LEU A 30 16.01 -2.54 -10.03
C LEU A 30 17.26 -2.02 -9.32
N ARG A 31 17.09 -1.45 -8.13
CA ARG A 31 18.20 -0.98 -7.30
C ARG A 31 18.77 -2.13 -6.47
N LEU A 32 19.32 -3.13 -7.16
CA LEU A 32 19.91 -4.32 -6.56
C LEU A 32 21.42 -4.30 -6.75
N GLU A 33 22.15 -4.76 -5.72
CA GLU A 33 23.58 -5.00 -5.82
C GLU A 33 23.84 -6.20 -6.74
N GLU A 34 24.98 -6.20 -7.42
CA GLU A 34 25.38 -7.32 -8.26
C GLU A 34 25.49 -8.60 -7.42
N GLN A 35 25.03 -9.73 -7.96
CA GLN A 35 24.98 -11.03 -7.26
C GLN A 35 24.12 -11.05 -5.99
N SER A 36 23.24 -10.08 -5.79
CA SER A 36 22.30 -10.12 -4.66
C SER A 36 21.30 -11.28 -4.79
N HIS A 37 21.10 -12.01 -3.69
CA HIS A 37 20.10 -13.06 -3.60
C HIS A 37 18.77 -12.45 -3.15
N VAL A 38 17.75 -12.54 -4.00
CA VAL A 38 16.40 -12.03 -3.71
C VAL A 38 15.35 -13.12 -3.90
N LEU A 39 14.33 -13.08 -3.05
CA LEU A 39 13.14 -13.91 -3.22
C LEU A 39 12.17 -13.20 -4.17
N VAL A 40 11.74 -13.90 -5.24
CA VAL A 40 10.78 -13.36 -6.20
C VAL A 40 9.46 -14.12 -6.08
N THR A 41 8.37 -13.40 -5.87
CA THR A 41 7.02 -13.97 -5.94
C THR A 41 6.43 -13.71 -7.32
N LEU A 42 6.15 -14.77 -8.08
CA LEU A 42 5.55 -14.66 -9.40
C LEU A 42 4.04 -14.56 -9.33
N TYR A 43 3.49 -13.42 -9.74
CA TYR A 43 2.07 -13.24 -9.95
C TYR A 43 1.73 -13.18 -11.43
N ARG A 44 0.89 -14.11 -11.91
CA ARG A 44 0.33 -14.00 -13.26
C ARG A 44 -0.63 -12.83 -13.30
N GLU A 45 -0.33 -11.82 -14.11
CA GLU A 45 -1.12 -10.58 -14.20
C GLU A 45 -2.63 -10.81 -14.40
N PRO A 46 -3.09 -11.74 -15.26
CA PRO A 46 -4.53 -11.96 -15.44
C PRO A 46 -5.22 -12.46 -14.15
N ARG A 47 -4.53 -13.29 -13.37
CA ARG A 47 -5.07 -13.81 -12.10
C ARG A 47 -5.11 -12.71 -11.06
N TRP A 48 -4.02 -11.94 -10.92
CA TRP A 48 -3.96 -10.81 -10.01
C TRP A 48 -5.08 -9.80 -10.30
N ARG A 49 -5.26 -9.44 -11.58
CA ARG A 49 -6.31 -8.50 -12.00
C ARG A 49 -7.70 -9.03 -11.64
N LYS A 50 -7.98 -10.31 -11.88
CA LYS A 50 -9.25 -10.95 -11.52
C LYS A 50 -9.52 -10.93 -10.02
N ASP A 51 -8.51 -11.23 -9.21
CA ASP A 51 -8.62 -11.24 -7.75
C ASP A 51 -8.82 -9.81 -7.22
N PHE A 52 -8.11 -8.83 -7.78
CA PHE A 52 -8.27 -7.41 -7.45
C PHE A 52 -9.66 -6.88 -7.83
N GLU A 53 -10.16 -7.19 -9.03
CA GLU A 53 -11.50 -6.81 -9.46
C GLU A 53 -12.59 -7.42 -8.58
N ARG A 54 -12.40 -8.69 -8.17
CA ARG A 54 -13.32 -9.35 -7.23
C ARG A 54 -13.36 -8.64 -5.89
N LEU A 55 -12.20 -8.26 -5.35
CA LEU A 55 -12.11 -7.49 -4.12
C LEU A 55 -12.81 -6.14 -4.26
N LEU A 56 -12.54 -5.40 -5.34
CA LEU A 56 -13.17 -4.11 -5.61
C LEU A 56 -14.70 -4.23 -5.71
N ARG A 57 -15.21 -5.28 -6.36
CA ARG A 57 -16.65 -5.55 -6.42
C ARG A 57 -17.22 -5.80 -5.04
N ALA A 58 -16.59 -6.66 -4.23
CA ALA A 58 -17.03 -6.95 -2.88
C ALA A 58 -17.04 -5.70 -1.99
N MET A 59 -16.00 -4.85 -2.09
CA MET A 59 -15.95 -3.56 -1.40
C MET A 59 -17.09 -2.65 -1.84
N ARG A 60 -17.28 -2.46 -3.16
CA ARG A 60 -18.37 -1.63 -3.70
C ARG A 60 -19.74 -2.12 -3.26
N THR A 61 -19.97 -3.43 -3.26
CA THR A 61 -21.24 -4.00 -2.78
C THR A 61 -21.46 -3.69 -1.31
N ARG A 62 -20.42 -3.81 -0.47
CA ARG A 62 -20.51 -3.47 0.96
C ARG A 62 -20.76 -1.98 1.20
N THR A 63 -20.15 -1.11 0.41
CA THR A 63 -20.26 0.34 0.59
C THR A 63 -21.47 0.95 -0.12
N LYS A 64 -22.09 0.26 -1.09
CA LYS A 64 -23.28 0.74 -1.81
C LYS A 64 -24.47 1.01 -0.88
N THR A 65 -24.55 0.29 0.23
CA THR A 65 -25.64 0.43 1.22
C THR A 65 -25.43 1.60 2.17
N ILE A 66 -24.25 2.24 2.16
CA ILE A 66 -23.94 3.37 3.04
C ILE A 66 -24.45 4.64 2.34
N PRO A 67 -25.43 5.36 2.93
CA PRO A 67 -25.90 6.61 2.39
C PRO A 67 -24.79 7.67 2.38
N GLN A 68 -24.78 8.52 1.36
CA GLN A 68 -23.78 9.59 1.20
C GLN A 68 -23.78 10.53 2.41
N GLU A 69 -24.94 10.76 3.01
CA GLU A 69 -25.15 11.61 4.18
C GLU A 69 -24.41 11.08 5.41
N VAL A 70 -24.34 9.75 5.57
CA VAL A 70 -23.61 9.10 6.68
C VAL A 70 -22.10 9.30 6.48
N ILE A 71 -21.61 9.14 5.25
CA ILE A 71 -20.20 9.35 4.90
C ILE A 71 -19.82 10.81 5.18
N GLU A 72 -20.65 11.77 4.75
CA GLU A 72 -20.41 13.19 4.95
C GLU A 72 -20.45 13.60 6.43
N ALA A 73 -21.38 13.04 7.21
CA ALA A 73 -21.44 13.25 8.65
C ALA A 73 -20.16 12.75 9.35
N GLU A 74 -19.70 11.53 9.04
CA GLU A 74 -18.47 10.97 9.62
C GLU A 74 -17.22 11.78 9.23
N VAL A 75 -17.10 12.18 7.96
CA VAL A 75 -15.99 13.03 7.50
C VAL A 75 -16.01 14.39 8.19
N THR A 76 -17.18 14.98 8.37
CA THR A 76 -17.35 16.27 9.05
C THR A 76 -16.97 16.17 10.52
N GLN A 77 -17.41 15.11 11.21
CA GLN A 77 -17.02 14.82 12.58
C GLN A 77 -15.50 14.63 12.71
N ALA A 78 -14.89 13.80 11.87
CA ALA A 78 -13.44 13.57 11.89
C ALA A 78 -12.64 14.86 11.68
N ARG A 79 -13.08 15.74 10.77
CA ARG A 79 -12.48 17.07 10.57
C ARG A 79 -12.62 17.96 11.80
N ALA A 80 -13.77 17.93 12.47
CA ALA A 80 -14.00 18.69 13.69
C ALA A 80 -13.07 18.22 14.83
N GLU A 81 -12.91 16.91 15.00
CA GLU A 81 -12.01 16.32 15.99
C GLU A 81 -10.54 16.72 15.75
N VAL A 82 -10.08 16.67 14.51
CA VAL A 82 -8.71 17.11 14.14
C VAL A 82 -8.53 18.60 14.45
N LYS A 83 -9.50 19.45 14.09
CA LYS A 83 -9.46 20.89 14.41
C LYS A 83 -9.47 21.14 15.91
N ALA A 84 -10.27 20.41 16.68
CA ALA A 84 -10.34 20.52 18.13
C ALA A 84 -9.00 20.13 18.78
N LYS A 85 -8.37 19.02 18.35
CA LYS A 85 -7.03 18.62 18.79
C LYS A 85 -5.98 19.68 18.50
N HIS A 86 -5.97 20.25 17.29
CA HIS A 86 -5.04 21.32 16.95
C HIS A 86 -5.27 22.61 17.75
N ARG A 87 -6.52 22.96 18.05
CA ARG A 87 -6.85 24.12 18.89
C ARG A 87 -6.44 23.90 20.34
N ALA A 88 -6.67 22.71 20.89
CA ALA A 88 -6.24 22.34 22.24
C ALA A 88 -4.71 22.37 22.36
N ALA A 89 -3.98 21.87 21.35
CA ALA A 89 -2.51 21.92 21.32
C ALA A 89 -1.92 23.35 21.15
N ARG A 90 -2.72 24.31 20.70
CA ARG A 90 -2.31 25.71 20.47
C ARG A 90 -2.69 26.68 21.59
N ARG A 91 -3.48 26.23 22.57
CA ARG A 91 -3.83 27.05 23.73
C ARG A 91 -2.72 26.90 24.77
N PRO A 92 -1.92 27.94 25.08
CA PRO A 92 -1.04 27.89 26.23
C PRO A 92 -1.91 27.84 27.51
N ALA A 93 -1.41 27.15 28.53
CA ALA A 93 -2.03 27.03 29.85
C ALA A 93 -2.22 28.40 30.52
#